data_AF-A0A075R7V4-F1
#
_entry.id   AF-A0A075R7V4-F1
#
_cell.length_a   1.000
_cell.length_b   1.000
_cell.length_c   1.000
_cell.angle_alpha   90.00
_cell.angle_beta   90.00
_cell.angle_gamma   90.00
#
_symmetry.space_group_name_H-M   'P 1'
#
loop_
_entity.id
_entity.type
_entity.pdbx_description
1 polymer ?
#
loop_
_entity_poly.entity_id
_entity_poly.type
_entity_poly.pdbx_seq_one_letter_code
_entity_poly.pdbx_strand_id
1 'polypeptide(L)'
;MEGIYSSIGCGCRKWLCLFLACTIVFCAMTGCSSEGEDTPIHTAIEVGEHIKQAVNLEKMKQGDIAKLQKLYHIAPEEVEDFILFTSSSNVEADELLVLKVKDLNQVDVVKENVQKRIEAQTLKFRDYRPEEYHLVEKHVWKVKGQFVLFVVSKEADQIDRAFEEAFQ
;
A
#
# COMPACT_ATOMS: atom_id res chain seq x y z
N MET A 1 59.92 38.68 -43.25
CA MET A 1 61.32 38.39 -42.90
C MET A 1 61.34 38.01 -41.44
N GLU A 2 61.76 36.86 -40.94
CA GLU A 2 62.25 35.59 -41.48
C GLU A 2 61.94 34.55 -40.36
N GLY A 3 61.72 33.27 -40.70
CA GLY A 3 62.76 32.26 -40.45
C GLY A 3 62.69 31.74 -38.99
N ILE A 4 61.98 30.65 -38.70
CA ILE A 4 62.42 29.25 -38.78
C ILE A 4 63.81 29.00 -38.16
N TYR A 5 63.87 28.27 -37.04
CA TYR A 5 64.86 27.24 -36.68
C TYR A 5 64.17 26.39 -35.58
N SER A 6 63.79 25.11 -35.79
CA SER A 6 64.63 23.90 -35.90
C SER A 6 65.48 23.70 -34.64
N SER A 7 65.61 22.55 -33.97
CA SER A 7 65.06 21.19 -33.98
C SER A 7 65.78 20.43 -32.83
N ILE A 8 65.60 19.11 -32.73
CA ILE A 8 66.36 18.11 -31.92
C ILE A 8 65.76 17.95 -30.51
N GLY A 9 65.05 16.86 -30.19
CA GLY A 9 65.50 15.45 -30.20
C GLY A 9 66.19 15.16 -28.86
N CYS A 10 66.08 14.03 -28.16
CA CYS A 10 65.63 12.67 -28.43
C CYS A 10 65.67 11.97 -27.06
N GLY A 11 64.76 11.03 -26.77
CA GLY A 11 64.80 10.25 -25.54
C GLY A 11 63.75 9.14 -25.49
N CYS A 12 63.93 8.14 -26.36
CA CYS A 12 63.50 6.73 -26.27
C CYS A 12 62.41 6.35 -25.24
N ARG A 13 61.37 5.59 -25.61
CA ARG A 13 61.54 4.17 -25.97
C ARG A 13 60.21 3.60 -26.48
N LYS A 14 60.31 2.86 -27.58
CA LYS A 14 59.25 2.18 -28.31
C LYS A 14 58.71 0.97 -27.54
N TRP A 15 57.53 0.48 -27.95
CA TRP A 15 56.83 -0.77 -27.54
C TRP A 15 56.01 -0.58 -26.25
N LEU A 16 54.79 -1.08 -26.06
CA LEU A 16 54.02 -2.15 -26.70
C LEU A 16 52.56 -2.01 -26.20
N CYS A 17 51.62 -2.41 -27.06
CA CYS A 17 50.26 -2.90 -26.81
C CYS A 17 49.63 -2.87 -25.38
N LEU A 18 48.39 -2.36 -25.35
CA LEU A 18 47.22 -3.05 -24.79
C LEU A 18 47.20 -3.40 -23.29
N PHE A 19 46.61 -2.53 -22.48
CA PHE A 19 45.86 -2.86 -21.25
C PHE A 19 44.67 -1.88 -21.19
N LEU A 20 43.48 -2.30 -21.65
CA LEU A 20 42.42 -2.89 -20.83
C LEU A 20 41.86 -1.91 -19.77
N ALA A 21 40.70 -1.33 -20.12
CA ALA A 21 39.57 -0.96 -19.27
C ALA A 21 39.80 -0.60 -17.79
N CYS A 22 39.45 0.64 -17.41
CA CYS A 22 38.70 0.92 -16.17
C CYS A 22 38.03 2.30 -16.23
N THR A 23 36.69 2.26 -16.31
CA THR A 23 35.76 3.14 -15.59
C THR A 23 35.78 4.65 -15.87
N ILE A 24 35.01 5.07 -16.88
CA ILE A 24 34.21 6.29 -16.78
C ILE A 24 32.76 5.92 -17.09
N VAL A 25 32.06 5.47 -16.05
CA VAL A 25 30.60 5.43 -16.01
C VAL A 25 30.22 5.98 -14.65
N PHE A 26 30.22 7.30 -14.54
CA PHE A 26 29.46 7.98 -13.50
C PHE A 26 28.00 7.93 -13.98
N CYS A 27 27.37 6.75 -13.80
CA CYS A 27 25.92 6.65 -13.94
C CYS A 27 25.34 7.67 -12.99
N ALA A 28 24.61 8.63 -13.55
CA ALA A 28 23.69 9.45 -12.81
C ALA A 28 22.87 8.50 -11.92
N MET A 29 23.05 8.62 -10.61
CA MET A 29 22.01 8.23 -9.70
C MET A 29 20.88 9.24 -9.92
N THR A 30 20.09 9.02 -10.98
CA THR A 30 18.68 9.38 -10.93
C THR A 30 18.11 8.48 -9.84
N GLY A 31 18.27 8.95 -8.60
CA GLY A 31 17.43 8.50 -7.51
C GLY A 31 16.02 8.75 -7.99
N CYS A 32 15.29 7.67 -8.23
CA CYS A 32 13.84 7.68 -8.14
C CYS A 32 13.55 7.91 -6.65
N SER A 33 13.73 9.16 -6.23
CA SER A 33 13.02 9.70 -5.08
C SER A 33 11.59 9.74 -5.58
N SER A 34 10.75 8.85 -5.06
CA SER A 34 9.31 9.04 -5.11
C SER A 34 9.04 10.39 -4.46
N GLU A 35 8.97 11.43 -5.27
CA GLU A 35 8.42 12.72 -4.91
C GLU A 35 7.00 12.44 -4.43
N GLY A 36 6.78 12.66 -3.13
CA GLY A 36 5.45 12.71 -2.56
C GLY A 36 4.73 13.85 -3.25
N GLU A 37 3.96 13.52 -4.27
CA GLU A 37 3.00 14.44 -4.83
C GLU A 37 1.90 14.62 -3.77
N ASP A 38 1.75 15.84 -3.23
CA ASP A 38 0.54 16.34 -2.54
C ASP A 38 -0.65 16.33 -3.52
N THR A 39 -0.92 15.17 -4.10
CA THR A 39 -2.12 14.91 -4.89
C THR A 39 -3.21 14.55 -3.89
N PRO A 40 -4.37 15.23 -3.95
CA PRO A 40 -5.48 14.88 -3.08
C PRO A 40 -5.79 13.40 -3.26
N ILE A 41 -5.89 12.64 -2.16
CA ILE A 41 -6.29 11.24 -2.26
C ILE A 41 -7.66 11.16 -2.91
N HIS A 42 -7.72 10.40 -3.99
CA HIS A 42 -8.92 10.21 -4.78
C HIS A 42 -9.44 8.78 -4.70
N THR A 43 -8.62 7.80 -4.33
CA THR A 43 -9.00 6.38 -4.37
C THR A 43 -8.74 5.62 -3.07
N ALA A 44 -9.55 4.61 -2.77
CA ALA A 44 -9.29 3.70 -1.64
C ALA A 44 -8.01 2.89 -1.84
N ILE A 45 -7.55 2.74 -3.09
CA ILE A 45 -6.27 2.10 -3.41
C ILE A 45 -5.11 2.94 -2.87
N GLU A 46 -5.10 4.25 -3.11
CA GLU A 46 -4.09 5.17 -2.57
C GLU A 46 -4.07 5.16 -1.04
N VAL A 47 -5.26 5.21 -0.40
CA VAL A 47 -5.38 5.05 1.06
C VAL A 47 -4.79 3.71 1.51
N GLY A 48 -5.08 2.64 0.77
CA GLY A 48 -4.56 1.31 1.03
C GLY A 48 -3.04 1.22 0.94
N GLU A 49 -2.42 1.88 -0.04
CA GLU A 49 -0.97 1.96 -0.16
C GLU A 49 -0.35 2.75 1.00
N HIS A 50 -0.98 3.86 1.43
CA HIS A 50 -0.54 4.58 2.61
C HIS A 50 -0.59 3.70 3.88
N ILE A 51 -1.67 2.93 4.07
CA ILE A 51 -1.78 1.99 5.20
C ILE A 51 -0.67 0.92 5.14
N LYS A 52 -0.36 0.39 3.95
CA LYS A 52 0.71 -0.61 3.77
C LYS A 52 2.11 -0.10 4.09
N GLN A 53 2.33 1.22 4.03
CA GLN A 53 3.59 1.81 4.49
C GLN A 53 3.70 1.80 6.02
N ALA A 54 2.56 1.82 6.72
CA ALA A 54 2.51 1.82 8.18
C ALA A 54 2.52 0.41 8.78
N VAL A 55 1.87 -0.58 8.16
CA VAL A 55 1.69 -1.94 8.73
C VAL A 55 2.02 -3.05 7.74
N ASN A 56 2.38 -4.22 8.27
CA ASN A 56 2.68 -5.40 7.44
C ASN A 56 1.42 -6.27 7.22
N LEU A 57 0.92 -6.32 5.99
CA LEU A 57 -0.25 -7.12 5.59
C LEU A 57 0.12 -8.49 4.96
N GLU A 58 1.36 -8.96 5.02
CA GLU A 58 1.84 -10.18 4.34
C GLU A 58 1.08 -11.46 4.72
N LYS A 59 0.52 -11.53 5.93
CA LYS A 59 -0.29 -12.67 6.38
C LYS A 59 -1.73 -12.63 5.85
N MET A 60 -2.12 -11.54 5.21
CA MET A 60 -3.44 -11.33 4.64
C MET A 60 -3.41 -11.50 3.12
N LYS A 61 -4.55 -11.88 2.55
CA LYS A 61 -4.76 -11.99 1.11
C LYS A 61 -5.70 -10.92 0.64
N GLN A 62 -5.28 -10.22 -0.40
CA GLN A 62 -6.14 -9.27 -1.09
C GLN A 62 -7.36 -10.00 -1.66
N GLY A 63 -8.54 -9.44 -1.41
CA GLY A 63 -9.81 -9.86 -1.94
C GLY A 63 -10.16 -9.09 -3.21
N ASP A 64 -10.86 -9.76 -4.10
CA ASP A 64 -11.46 -9.15 -5.29
C ASP A 64 -12.92 -8.74 -5.03
N ILE A 65 -13.57 -8.21 -6.06
CA ILE A 65 -14.96 -7.75 -5.99
C ILE A 65 -15.93 -8.89 -5.67
N ALA A 66 -15.65 -10.10 -6.16
CA ALA A 66 -16.46 -11.27 -5.88
C ALA A 66 -16.41 -11.63 -4.38
N LYS A 67 -15.24 -11.47 -3.75
CA LYS A 67 -15.08 -11.65 -2.31
C LYS A 67 -15.78 -10.54 -1.51
N LEU A 68 -15.70 -9.29 -1.95
CA LEU A 68 -16.44 -8.18 -1.33
C LEU A 68 -17.95 -8.46 -1.34
N GLN A 69 -18.51 -8.79 -2.50
CA GLN A 69 -19.92 -9.17 -2.64
C GLN A 69 -20.29 -10.34 -1.74
N LYS A 70 -19.46 -11.39 -1.71
CA LYS A 70 -19.75 -12.59 -0.91
C LYS A 70 -19.73 -12.34 0.59
N LEU A 71 -18.78 -11.55 1.08
CA LEU A 71 -18.57 -11.36 2.53
C LEU A 71 -19.44 -10.24 3.10
N TYR A 72 -19.67 -9.20 2.30
CA TYR A 72 -20.35 -7.98 2.75
C TYR A 72 -21.70 -7.76 2.07
N HIS A 73 -22.04 -8.48 1.00
CA HIS A 73 -23.24 -8.20 0.20
C HIS A 73 -23.26 -6.79 -0.40
N ILE A 74 -22.08 -6.21 -0.63
CA ILE A 74 -21.89 -4.91 -1.29
C ILE A 74 -21.68 -5.16 -2.78
N ALA A 75 -22.50 -4.53 -3.61
CA ALA A 75 -22.46 -4.65 -5.05
C ALA A 75 -21.45 -3.66 -5.70
N PRO A 76 -20.84 -3.99 -6.85
CA PRO A 76 -19.89 -3.13 -7.56
C PRO A 76 -20.49 -1.76 -7.96
N GLU A 77 -21.80 -1.71 -8.14
CA GLU A 77 -22.52 -0.48 -8.42
C GLU A 77 -22.52 0.49 -7.22
N GLU A 78 -22.33 0.01 -6.00
CA GLU A 78 -22.39 0.81 -4.77
C GLU A 78 -21.06 1.51 -4.44
N VAL A 79 -19.95 0.93 -4.88
CA VAL A 79 -18.59 1.39 -4.56
C VAL A 79 -17.85 1.91 -5.80
N GLU A 80 -17.14 3.02 -5.63
CA GLU A 80 -16.27 3.58 -6.66
C GLU A 80 -14.96 2.77 -6.75
N ASP A 81 -14.35 2.51 -5.60
CA ASP A 81 -13.19 1.65 -5.46
C ASP A 81 -13.11 1.05 -4.04
N PHE A 82 -12.23 0.07 -3.87
CA PHE A 82 -11.98 -0.55 -2.57
C PHE A 82 -10.63 -1.26 -2.53
N ILE A 83 -10.15 -1.50 -1.31
CA ILE A 83 -9.19 -2.55 -0.99
C ILE A 83 -9.78 -3.45 0.09
N LEU A 84 -9.65 -4.76 -0.09
CA LEU A 84 -10.06 -5.75 0.90
C LEU A 84 -8.89 -6.68 1.15
N PHE A 85 -8.52 -6.88 2.41
CA PHE A 85 -7.58 -7.89 2.85
C PHE A 85 -8.25 -8.72 3.94
N THR A 86 -8.15 -10.03 3.85
CA THR A 86 -8.58 -10.94 4.93
C THR A 86 -7.43 -11.86 5.28
N SER A 87 -7.42 -12.46 6.48
CA SER A 87 -6.41 -13.45 6.82
C SER A 87 -6.32 -14.56 5.75
N SER A 88 -5.08 -15.02 5.53
CA SER A 88 -4.79 -16.21 4.74
C SER A 88 -5.30 -17.50 5.38
N SER A 89 -5.60 -17.45 6.68
CA SER A 89 -5.99 -18.58 7.53
C SER A 89 -7.45 -18.44 7.96
N ASN A 90 -8.18 -19.56 7.99
CA ASN A 90 -9.57 -19.56 8.47
C ASN A 90 -9.68 -19.47 10.00
N VAL A 91 -8.58 -19.51 10.73
CA VAL A 91 -8.56 -19.45 12.21
C VAL A 91 -8.18 -18.09 12.77
N GLU A 92 -7.92 -17.10 11.92
CA GLU A 92 -7.60 -15.72 12.30
C GLU A 92 -8.70 -14.78 11.79
N ALA A 93 -8.97 -13.71 12.52
CA ALA A 93 -10.00 -12.72 12.22
C ALA A 93 -9.47 -11.48 11.50
N ASP A 94 -8.14 -11.38 11.28
CA ASP A 94 -7.53 -10.22 10.64
C ASP A 94 -8.24 -9.86 9.33
N GLU A 95 -8.72 -8.63 9.25
CA GLU A 95 -9.49 -8.11 8.12
C GLU A 95 -9.31 -6.60 8.01
N LEU A 96 -9.07 -6.11 6.81
CA LEU A 96 -8.97 -4.69 6.48
C LEU A 96 -9.81 -4.43 5.24
N LEU A 97 -10.73 -3.50 5.35
CA LEU A 97 -11.54 -3.00 4.27
C LEU A 97 -11.44 -1.48 4.25
N VAL A 98 -10.97 -0.93 3.13
CA VAL A 98 -11.15 0.49 2.80
C VAL A 98 -12.01 0.53 1.54
N LEU A 99 -13.04 1.36 1.54
CA LEU A 99 -13.93 1.53 0.41
C LEU A 99 -14.23 3.01 0.20
N LYS A 100 -14.40 3.40 -1.06
CA LYS A 100 -14.98 4.69 -1.44
C LYS A 100 -16.36 4.42 -2.01
N VAL A 101 -17.41 4.95 -1.35
CA VAL A 101 -18.78 4.85 -1.89
C VAL A 101 -18.96 5.82 -3.05
N LYS A 102 -19.85 5.50 -4.00
CA LYS A 102 -20.19 6.44 -5.10
C LYS A 102 -21.08 7.60 -4.67
N ASP A 103 -21.82 7.39 -3.58
CA ASP A 103 -22.74 8.37 -3.02
C ASP A 103 -22.70 8.24 -1.50
N LEU A 104 -22.64 9.37 -0.81
CA LEU A 104 -22.62 9.45 0.66
C LEU A 104 -23.83 8.78 1.31
N ASN A 105 -24.98 8.71 0.62
CA ASN A 105 -26.16 8.00 1.12
C ASN A 105 -25.95 6.48 1.28
N GLN A 106 -24.90 5.91 0.67
CA GLN A 106 -24.61 4.48 0.75
C GLN A 106 -23.81 4.11 1.99
N VAL A 107 -23.26 5.09 2.72
CA VAL A 107 -22.44 4.83 3.92
C VAL A 107 -23.24 4.03 4.96
N ASP A 108 -24.52 4.35 5.17
CA ASP A 108 -25.36 3.64 6.14
C ASP A 108 -25.64 2.19 5.71
N VAL A 109 -25.88 1.97 4.40
CA VAL A 109 -26.06 0.61 3.85
C VAL A 109 -24.78 -0.22 4.01
N VAL A 110 -23.62 0.37 3.71
CA VAL A 110 -22.31 -0.26 3.93
C VAL A 110 -22.12 -0.58 5.40
N LYS A 111 -22.48 0.33 6.31
CA LYS A 111 -22.39 0.12 7.76
C LYS A 111 -23.21 -1.08 8.22
N GLU A 112 -24.46 -1.20 7.79
CA GLU A 112 -25.31 -2.35 8.13
C GLU A 112 -24.71 -3.67 7.62
N ASN A 113 -24.17 -3.65 6.41
CA ASN A 113 -23.53 -4.82 5.80
C ASN A 113 -22.24 -5.23 6.53
N VAL A 114 -21.44 -4.26 6.97
CA VAL A 114 -20.25 -4.50 7.81
C VAL A 114 -20.64 -4.97 9.21
N GLN A 115 -21.74 -4.49 9.79
CA GLN A 115 -22.27 -5.00 11.05
C GLN A 115 -22.65 -6.48 10.96
N LYS A 116 -23.35 -6.90 9.89
CA LYS A 116 -23.63 -8.33 9.64
C LYS A 116 -22.34 -9.16 9.53
N ARG A 117 -21.29 -8.62 8.91
CA ARG A 117 -19.97 -9.25 8.84
C ARG A 117 -19.35 -9.41 10.23
N ILE A 118 -19.39 -8.37 11.06
CA ILE A 118 -18.90 -8.39 12.45
C ILE A 118 -19.65 -9.44 13.27
N GLU A 119 -20.99 -9.48 13.18
CA GLU A 119 -21.81 -10.48 13.88
C GLU A 119 -21.46 -11.91 13.47
N ALA A 120 -21.30 -12.16 12.17
CA ALA A 120 -20.91 -13.47 11.67
C ALA A 120 -19.52 -13.91 12.20
N GLN A 121 -18.56 -12.99 12.26
CA GLN A 121 -17.23 -13.27 12.84
C GLN A 121 -17.29 -13.48 14.35
N THR A 122 -18.07 -12.66 15.05
CA THR A 122 -18.31 -12.77 16.50
C THR A 122 -18.83 -14.16 16.83
N LEU A 123 -19.87 -14.64 16.14
CA LEU A 123 -20.43 -15.99 16.32
C LEU A 123 -19.41 -17.09 16.01
N LYS A 124 -18.60 -16.91 14.96
CA LYS A 124 -17.58 -17.89 14.56
C LYS A 124 -16.49 -18.05 15.62
N PHE A 125 -16.01 -16.96 16.20
CA PHE A 125 -14.83 -16.97 17.06
C PHE A 125 -15.12 -17.04 18.55
N ARG A 126 -16.30 -16.59 19.02
CA ARG A 126 -16.65 -16.53 20.46
C ARG A 126 -16.35 -17.84 21.21
N ASP A 127 -16.81 -18.96 20.65
CA ASP A 127 -16.76 -20.25 21.32
C ASP A 127 -15.50 -21.06 20.96
N TYR A 128 -14.71 -20.58 19.98
CA TYR A 128 -13.57 -21.32 19.40
C TYR A 128 -12.20 -20.67 19.66
N ARG A 129 -12.10 -19.34 19.55
CA ARG A 129 -10.86 -18.57 19.77
C ARG A 129 -11.16 -17.22 20.41
N PRO A 130 -11.11 -17.16 21.76
CA PRO A 130 -11.38 -15.93 22.51
C PRO A 130 -10.49 -14.74 22.12
N GLU A 131 -9.24 -14.98 21.70
CA GLU A 131 -8.35 -13.90 21.25
C GLU A 131 -8.87 -13.23 19.97
N GLU A 132 -9.23 -14.03 18.96
CA GLU A 132 -9.77 -13.53 17.70
C GLU A 132 -11.12 -12.85 17.89
N TYR A 133 -11.96 -13.41 18.76
CA TYR A 133 -13.21 -12.78 19.19
C TYR A 133 -12.98 -11.37 19.76
N HIS A 134 -11.98 -11.22 20.64
CA HIS A 134 -11.65 -9.92 21.22
C HIS A 134 -11.14 -8.91 20.18
N LEU A 135 -10.44 -9.37 19.13
CA LEU A 135 -10.07 -8.50 18.01
C LEU A 135 -11.31 -8.02 17.25
N VAL A 136 -12.28 -8.90 17.01
CA VAL A 136 -13.55 -8.55 16.36
C VAL A 136 -14.36 -7.56 17.20
N GLU A 137 -14.43 -7.74 18.52
CA GLU A 137 -15.08 -6.79 19.43
C GLU A 137 -14.42 -5.41 19.39
N LYS A 138 -13.10 -5.37 19.23
CA LYS A 138 -12.29 -4.15 19.14
C LYS A 138 -12.12 -3.61 17.72
N HIS A 139 -12.95 -4.05 16.77
CA HIS A 139 -12.87 -3.54 15.42
C HIS A 139 -12.92 -2.01 15.38
N VAL A 140 -12.23 -1.42 14.41
CA VAL A 140 -12.33 0.01 14.12
C VAL A 140 -13.25 0.19 12.92
N TRP A 141 -14.16 1.15 13.06
CA TRP A 141 -15.03 1.66 12.01
C TRP A 141 -14.85 3.17 11.92
N LYS A 142 -14.49 3.69 10.74
CA LYS A 142 -14.40 5.14 10.47
C LYS A 142 -15.03 5.51 9.15
N VAL A 143 -15.47 6.76 9.08
CA VAL A 143 -16.02 7.38 7.86
C VAL A 143 -15.35 8.74 7.69
N LYS A 144 -14.82 8.99 6.49
CA LYS A 144 -14.19 10.25 6.10
C LYS A 144 -14.68 10.66 4.72
N GLY A 145 -15.71 11.51 4.68
CA GLY A 145 -16.42 11.82 3.44
C GLY A 145 -17.00 10.54 2.82
N GLN A 146 -16.63 10.24 1.59
CA GLN A 146 -17.05 9.02 0.87
C GLN A 146 -16.22 7.78 1.23
N PHE A 147 -15.17 7.93 2.05
CA PHE A 147 -14.31 6.82 2.43
C PHE A 147 -14.79 6.20 3.72
N VAL A 148 -14.72 4.87 3.77
CA VAL A 148 -15.01 4.08 4.97
C VAL A 148 -13.83 3.16 5.24
N LEU A 149 -13.49 3.03 6.52
CA LEU A 149 -12.53 2.06 7.05
C LEU A 149 -13.27 1.08 7.94
N PHE A 150 -13.03 -0.21 7.72
CA PHE A 150 -13.31 -1.28 8.67
C PHE A 150 -12.05 -2.11 8.87
N VAL A 151 -11.64 -2.32 10.12
CA VAL A 151 -10.48 -3.15 10.44
C VAL A 151 -10.69 -3.99 11.70
N VAL A 152 -10.27 -5.24 11.61
CA VAL A 152 -10.06 -6.17 12.72
C VAL A 152 -8.60 -6.56 12.66
N SER A 153 -7.80 -6.14 13.64
CA SER A 153 -6.38 -6.52 13.72
C SER A 153 -5.80 -6.13 15.08
N LYS A 154 -4.67 -6.74 15.45
CA LYS A 154 -3.82 -6.26 16.55
C LYS A 154 -3.23 -4.87 16.28
N GLU A 155 -3.09 -4.51 15.01
CA GLU A 155 -2.54 -3.22 14.57
C GLU A 155 -3.65 -2.20 14.20
N ALA A 156 -4.90 -2.43 14.63
CA ALA A 156 -6.04 -1.60 14.25
C ALA A 156 -5.85 -0.11 14.55
N ASP A 157 -5.26 0.25 15.70
CA ASP A 157 -4.98 1.64 16.06
C ASP A 157 -3.95 2.30 15.12
N GLN A 158 -2.98 1.53 14.62
CA GLN A 158 -1.96 2.02 13.68
C GLN A 158 -2.55 2.19 12.28
N ILE A 159 -3.42 1.27 11.88
CA ILE A 159 -4.18 1.36 10.63
C ILE A 159 -5.12 2.56 10.67
N ASP A 160 -5.82 2.80 11.79
CA ASP A 160 -6.69 3.97 11.97
C ASP A 160 -5.92 5.29 11.80
N ARG A 161 -4.75 5.42 12.42
CA ARG A 161 -3.90 6.61 12.25
C ARG A 161 -3.45 6.79 10.81
N ALA A 162 -2.95 5.74 10.17
CA ALA A 162 -2.51 5.79 8.78
C ALA A 162 -3.65 6.16 7.82
N PHE A 163 -4.88 5.67 8.10
CA PHE A 163 -6.08 6.07 7.36
C PHE A 163 -6.38 7.56 7.53
N GLU A 164 -6.28 8.11 8.74
CA GLU A 164 -6.54 9.53 8.98
C GLU A 164 -5.50 10.44 8.33
N GLU A 165 -4.21 10.06 8.44
CA GLU A 165 -3.05 10.76 7.87
C GLU A 165 -3.11 10.81 6.33
N ALA A 166 -3.69 9.80 5.69
CA ALA A 166 -3.83 9.76 4.24
C ALA A 166 -4.61 10.97 3.66
N PHE A 167 -5.39 11.70 4.47
CA PHE A 167 -6.16 12.86 4.01
C PHE A 167 -5.71 14.19 4.65
N GLN A 168 -4.52 14.23 5.24
CA GLN A 168 -3.95 15.44 5.84
C GLN A 168 -3.14 16.27 4.83
#